data_AF-A0A352XJB5-F1
#
_entry.id   AF-A0A352XJB5-F1
#
_cell.length_a   1.000
_cell.length_b   1.000
_cell.length_c   1.000
_cell.angle_alpha   90.00
_cell.angle_beta   90.00
_cell.angle_gamma   90.00
#
_symmetry.space_group_name_H-M   'P 1'
#
loop_
_entity.id
_entity.type
_entity.pdbx_description
1 polymer ?
#
loop_
_entity_poly.entity_id
_entity_poly.type
_entity_poly.pdbx_seq_one_letter_code
_entity_poly.pdbx_strand_id
1 'polypeptide(L)'
;MPREQNSKQEIQQIRIAGSDMHPVQVQFNKLMASLEKLRRDYDERHCKMEAMMREYNRLVFPTVSKLNQSNLSLVRLSFEAYQKIKLPKVTKLTFAEMICERCDKVLYDPTGLSDEEIELLQSVHSQLTPATQAETDAQAKE
;
A
#
# COMPACT_ATOMS: atom_id res chain seq x y z
N MET A 1 -18.24 29.25 15.44
CA MET A 1 -16.77 29.35 15.41
C MET A 1 -16.28 30.17 16.62
N PRO A 2 -15.94 29.57 17.78
CA PRO A 2 -15.33 30.33 18.87
C PRO A 2 -14.19 29.60 19.63
N ARG A 3 -13.49 28.62 19.03
CA ARG A 3 -12.43 27.86 19.72
C ARG A 3 -11.00 28.40 19.53
N GLU A 4 -10.74 29.22 18.51
CA GLU A 4 -9.40 29.77 18.25
C GLU A 4 -9.05 31.02 19.06
N GLN A 5 -10.04 31.70 19.66
CA GLN A 5 -9.80 32.86 20.52
C GLN A 5 -9.46 32.48 21.97
N ASN A 6 -9.94 31.33 22.47
CA ASN A 6 -9.70 30.91 23.85
C ASN A 6 -8.25 30.44 24.09
N SER A 7 -7.59 29.77 23.14
CA SER A 7 -6.22 29.27 23.34
C SER A 7 -5.15 30.37 23.38
N LYS A 8 -5.41 31.53 22.75
CA LYS A 8 -4.51 32.70 22.85
C LYS A 8 -4.68 33.48 24.16
N GLN A 9 -5.82 33.33 24.83
CA GLN A 9 -6.10 34.04 26.09
C GLN A 9 -5.58 33.28 27.32
N GLU A 10 -5.54 31.95 27.31
CA GLU A 10 -5.09 31.18 28.48
C GLU A 10 -3.56 31.21 28.72
N ILE A 11 -2.74 31.47 27.70
CA ILE A 11 -1.27 31.59 27.85
C ILE A 11 -0.86 33.00 28.27
N GLN A 12 -1.79 33.95 28.29
CA GLN A 12 -1.51 35.37 28.50
C GLN A 12 -2.03 35.90 29.84
N GLN A 13 -2.12 35.08 30.89
CA GLN A 13 -2.58 35.58 32.19
C GLN A 13 -2.04 34.82 33.41
N ILE A 14 -0.73 34.88 33.61
CA ILE A 14 -0.16 34.90 34.97
C ILE A 14 0.88 36.04 35.01
N ARG A 15 0.44 37.28 34.77
CA ARG A 15 1.16 38.47 35.22
C ARG A 15 0.78 38.67 36.69
N ILE A 16 1.53 38.02 37.58
CA ILE A 16 1.56 38.43 38.98
C ILE A 16 2.19 39.82 39.00
N ALA A 17 1.44 40.79 39.51
CA ALA A 17 1.88 42.16 39.67
C ALA A 17 3.24 42.21 40.41
N GLY A 18 4.24 42.82 39.78
CA GLY A 18 5.43 43.34 40.47
C GLY A 18 6.61 42.40 40.73
N SER A 19 6.69 41.19 40.16
CA SER A 19 7.91 40.37 40.25
C SER A 19 8.36 39.93 38.88
N ASP A 20 9.63 40.19 38.55
CA ASP A 20 10.30 39.54 37.43
C ASP A 20 10.07 38.03 37.54
N MET A 21 9.53 37.42 36.48
CA MET A 21 9.31 35.97 36.45
C MET A 21 10.64 35.26 36.69
N HIS A 22 10.66 34.30 37.62
CA HIS A 22 11.85 33.52 37.89
C HIS A 22 12.33 32.84 36.59
N PRO A 23 13.63 32.81 36.26
CA PRO A 23 14.14 32.31 34.97
C PRO A 23 13.62 30.92 34.57
N VAL A 24 13.36 30.07 35.57
CA VAL A 24 12.76 28.74 35.41
C VAL A 24 11.32 28.80 34.86
N GLN A 25 10.49 29.75 35.31
CA GLN A 25 9.12 29.94 34.81
C GLN A 25 9.12 30.39 33.35
N VAL A 26 10.07 31.25 32.96
CA VAL A 26 10.23 31.67 31.55
C VAL A 26 10.62 30.48 30.66
N GLN A 27 11.54 29.62 31.13
CA GLN A 27 11.91 28.40 30.41
C GLN A 27 10.76 27.40 30.32
N PHE A 28 10.00 27.22 31.41
CA PHE A 28 8.81 26.38 31.44
C PHE A 28 7.75 26.87 30.44
N ASN A 29 7.44 28.17 30.43
CA ASN A 29 6.48 28.75 29.50
C ASN A 29 6.93 28.60 28.03
N LYS A 30 8.23 28.76 27.75
CA LYS A 30 8.80 28.51 26.41
C LYS A 30 8.64 27.04 26.00
N LEU A 31 8.93 26.11 26.92
CA LEU A 31 8.78 24.67 26.66
C LEU A 31 7.31 24.31 26.37
N MET A 32 6.38 24.80 27.18
CA MET A 32 4.95 24.55 26.98
C MET A 32 4.46 25.10 25.64
N ALA A 33 4.87 26.32 25.27
CA ALA A 33 4.53 26.91 23.97
C ALA A 33 5.12 26.10 22.80
N SER A 34 6.34 25.58 22.94
CA SER A 34 6.95 24.69 21.94
C SER A 34 6.21 23.36 21.81
N LEU A 35 5.80 22.76 22.92
CA LEU A 35 5.02 21.51 22.93
C LEU A 35 3.65 21.70 22.28
N GLU A 36 2.94 22.80 22.59
CA GLU A 36 1.66 23.09 21.96
C GLU A 36 1.78 23.38 20.46
N LYS A 37 2.88 24.02 20.04
CA LYS A 37 3.16 24.18 18.61
C LYS A 37 3.40 22.82 17.95
N LEU A 38 4.25 21.97 18.53
CA LEU A 38 4.53 20.65 17.99
C LEU A 38 3.27 19.78 17.90
N ARG A 39 2.42 19.85 18.92
CA ARG A 39 1.13 19.16 18.94
C ARG A 39 0.23 19.63 17.79
N ARG A 40 0.09 20.94 17.59
CA ARG A 40 -0.70 21.49 16.47
C ARG A 40 -0.14 21.08 15.11
N ASP A 41 1.18 21.15 14.94
CA ASP A 41 1.85 20.74 13.70
C ASP A 41 1.64 19.24 13.43
N TYR A 42 1.66 18.40 14.47
CA TYR A 42 1.34 16.97 14.38
C TYR A 42 -0.11 16.74 13.97
N ASP A 43 -1.06 17.38 14.66
CA ASP A 43 -2.50 17.24 14.37
C ASP A 43 -2.82 17.66 12.93
N GLU A 44 -2.20 18.74 12.44
CA GLU A 44 -2.39 19.19 11.05
C GLU A 44 -1.83 18.17 10.05
N ARG A 45 -0.63 17.62 10.29
CA ARG A 45 -0.04 16.59 9.43
C ARG A 45 -0.86 15.31 9.44
N HIS A 46 -1.35 14.92 10.60
CA HIS A 46 -2.21 13.75 10.75
C HIS A 46 -3.51 13.91 9.94
N CYS A 47 -4.20 15.05 10.08
CA CYS A 47 -5.40 15.35 9.31
C CYS A 47 -5.14 15.34 7.79
N LYS A 48 -4.01 15.89 7.33
CA LYS A 48 -3.63 15.86 5.91
C LYS A 48 -3.38 14.43 5.42
N MET A 49 -2.68 13.62 6.22
CA MET A 49 -2.43 12.22 5.91
C MET A 49 -3.74 11.42 5.81
N GLU A 50 -4.64 11.57 6.77
CA GLU A 50 -5.96 10.93 6.73
C GLU A 50 -6.80 11.37 5.53
N ALA A 51 -6.73 12.65 5.14
CA ALA A 51 -7.40 13.13 3.93
C ALA A 51 -6.84 12.46 2.67
N MET A 52 -5.51 12.34 2.55
CA MET A 52 -4.87 11.64 1.44
C MET A 52 -5.22 10.15 1.41
N MET A 53 -5.22 9.47 2.58
CA MET A 53 -5.61 8.06 2.65
C MET A 53 -7.07 7.85 2.23
N ARG A 54 -7.98 8.76 2.63
CA ARG A 54 -9.38 8.71 2.18
C ARG A 54 -9.49 8.86 0.66
N GLU A 55 -8.79 9.80 0.06
CA GLU A 55 -8.79 9.96 -1.39
C GLU A 55 -8.16 8.76 -2.11
N TYR A 56 -7.06 8.21 -1.57
CA TYR A 56 -6.44 7.00 -2.10
C TYR A 56 -7.41 5.82 -2.08
N ASN A 57 -8.08 5.58 -0.96
CA ASN A 57 -9.06 4.50 -0.82
C ASN A 57 -10.28 4.70 -1.71
N ARG A 58 -10.66 5.96 -2.00
CA ARG A 58 -11.80 6.28 -2.85
C ARG A 58 -11.48 6.17 -4.34
N LEU A 59 -10.28 6.56 -4.76
CA LEU A 59 -9.91 6.70 -6.17
C LEU A 59 -8.99 5.58 -6.66
N VAL A 60 -7.93 5.29 -5.91
CA VAL A 60 -6.86 4.40 -6.35
C VAL A 60 -7.19 2.96 -6.03
N PHE A 61 -7.58 2.68 -4.78
CA PHE A 61 -7.84 1.31 -4.32
C PHE A 61 -8.86 0.55 -5.18
N PRO A 62 -10.01 1.12 -5.58
CA PRO A 62 -10.97 0.41 -6.43
C PRO A 62 -10.42 0.14 -7.84
N THR A 63 -9.53 1.00 -8.33
CA THR A 63 -8.89 0.86 -9.64
C THR A 63 -7.86 -0.27 -9.61
N VAL A 64 -7.06 -0.35 -8.54
CA VAL A 64 -6.11 -1.46 -8.31
C VAL A 64 -6.87 -2.79 -8.19
N SER A 65 -7.94 -2.84 -7.41
CA SER A 65 -8.79 -4.03 -7.29
C SER A 65 -9.35 -4.50 -8.64
N LYS A 66 -9.88 -3.59 -9.46
CA LYS A 66 -10.37 -3.93 -10.82
C LYS A 66 -9.26 -4.41 -11.75
N LEU A 67 -8.06 -3.83 -11.66
CA LEU A 67 -6.90 -4.25 -12.43
C LEU A 67 -6.50 -5.68 -12.06
N ASN A 68 -6.46 -6.00 -10.76
CA ASN A 68 -6.16 -7.34 -10.27
C ASN A 68 -7.22 -8.36 -10.68
N GLN A 69 -8.50 -8.01 -10.61
CA GLN A 69 -9.58 -8.86 -11.14
C GLN A 69 -9.44 -9.11 -12.64
N SER A 70 -9.08 -8.08 -13.42
CA SER A 70 -8.85 -8.22 -14.86
C SER A 70 -7.64 -9.12 -15.16
N ASN A 71 -6.58 -9.00 -14.36
CA ASN A 71 -5.39 -9.86 -14.47
C ASN A 71 -5.73 -11.31 -14.10
N LEU A 72 -6.53 -11.54 -13.07
CA LEU A 72 -7.05 -12.87 -12.73
C LEU A 72 -7.85 -13.48 -13.89
N SER A 73 -8.77 -12.72 -14.49
CA SER A 73 -9.51 -13.17 -15.67
C SER A 73 -8.57 -13.56 -16.82
N LEU A 74 -7.54 -12.75 -17.06
CA LEU A 74 -6.55 -13.05 -18.09
C LEU A 74 -5.77 -14.34 -17.78
N VAL A 75 -5.34 -14.55 -16.54
CA VAL A 75 -4.66 -15.80 -16.13
C VAL A 75 -5.57 -17.00 -16.35
N ARG A 76 -6.83 -16.93 -15.92
CA ARG A 76 -7.81 -18.01 -16.10
C ARG A 76 -8.00 -18.38 -17.57
N LEU A 77 -8.28 -17.39 -18.42
CA LEU A 77 -8.49 -17.61 -19.84
C LEU A 77 -7.22 -18.09 -20.55
N SER A 78 -6.05 -17.56 -20.17
CA SER A 78 -4.77 -17.98 -20.74
C SER A 78 -4.44 -19.42 -20.35
N PHE A 79 -4.69 -19.81 -19.11
CA PHE A 79 -4.49 -21.17 -18.63
C PHE A 79 -5.45 -22.17 -19.30
N GLU A 80 -6.72 -21.78 -19.47
CA GLU A 80 -7.69 -22.59 -20.22
C GLU A 80 -7.24 -22.78 -21.69
N ALA A 81 -6.77 -21.71 -22.33
CA ALA A 81 -6.23 -21.77 -23.69
C ALA A 81 -4.98 -22.65 -23.76
N TYR A 82 -4.08 -22.54 -22.78
CA TYR A 82 -2.87 -23.36 -22.65
C TYR A 82 -3.18 -24.86 -22.57
N GLN A 83 -4.27 -25.24 -21.90
CA GLN A 83 -4.72 -26.63 -21.80
C GLN A 83 -5.34 -27.16 -23.09
N LYS A 84 -6.04 -26.32 -23.85
CA LYS A 84 -6.83 -26.73 -25.03
C LYS A 84 -6.05 -26.68 -26.34
N ILE A 85 -5.16 -25.70 -26.51
CA ILE A 85 -4.48 -25.46 -27.78
C ILE A 85 -3.24 -26.34 -27.89
N LYS A 86 -3.12 -27.06 -29.01
CA LYS A 86 -1.88 -27.76 -29.36
C LYS A 86 -0.86 -26.75 -29.89
N LEU A 87 0.12 -26.44 -29.05
CA LEU A 87 1.26 -25.58 -29.40
C LEU A 87 2.53 -26.43 -29.56
N PRO A 88 3.47 -26.00 -30.43
CA PRO A 88 4.83 -26.53 -30.41
C PRO A 88 5.46 -26.40 -29.03
N LYS A 89 6.37 -27.32 -28.67
CA LYS A 89 6.96 -27.40 -27.33
C LYS A 89 7.51 -26.06 -26.83
N VAL A 90 8.34 -25.39 -27.64
CA VAL A 90 8.95 -24.10 -27.29
C VAL A 90 7.89 -23.01 -27.06
N THR A 91 6.92 -22.89 -27.97
CA THR A 91 5.83 -21.90 -27.83
C THR A 91 4.97 -22.18 -26.60
N LYS A 92 4.75 -23.47 -26.29
CA LYS A 92 4.01 -23.87 -25.09
C LYS A 92 4.76 -23.45 -23.82
N LEU A 93 6.07 -23.64 -23.78
CA LEU A 93 6.92 -23.23 -22.66
C LEU A 93 6.88 -21.72 -22.43
N THR A 94 7.14 -20.93 -23.48
CA THR A 94 7.08 -19.46 -23.39
C THR A 94 5.70 -18.98 -22.96
N PHE A 95 4.64 -19.63 -23.44
CA PHE A 95 3.28 -19.28 -23.02
C PHE A 95 3.04 -19.60 -21.54
N ALA A 96 3.57 -20.72 -21.02
CA ALA A 96 3.54 -21.02 -19.60
C ALA A 96 4.29 -19.98 -18.76
N GLU A 97 5.48 -19.54 -19.20
CA GLU A 97 6.26 -18.49 -18.53
C GLU A 97 5.49 -17.18 -18.43
N MET A 98 4.84 -16.76 -19.52
CA MET A 98 4.03 -15.54 -19.53
C MET A 98 2.85 -15.62 -18.53
N ILE A 99 2.22 -16.79 -18.41
CA ILE A 99 1.15 -17.00 -17.43
C ILE A 99 1.73 -16.95 -16.01
N CYS A 100 2.87 -17.61 -15.76
CA CYS A 100 3.55 -17.58 -14.46
C CYS A 100 3.94 -16.16 -14.04
N GLU A 101 4.58 -15.38 -14.92
CA GLU A 101 4.97 -13.99 -14.65
C GLU A 101 3.74 -13.13 -14.29
N ARG A 102 2.59 -13.42 -14.92
CA ARG A 102 1.34 -12.74 -14.60
C ARG A 102 0.80 -13.16 -13.24
N CYS A 103 0.86 -14.45 -12.88
CA CYS A 103 0.52 -14.91 -11.54
C CYS A 103 1.40 -14.23 -10.49
N ASP A 104 2.72 -14.18 -10.68
CA ASP A 104 3.66 -13.54 -9.74
C ASP A 104 3.32 -12.08 -9.49
N LYS A 105 3.02 -11.33 -10.56
CA LYS A 105 2.62 -9.92 -10.47
C LYS A 105 1.37 -9.71 -9.63
N VAL A 106 0.38 -10.60 -9.75
CA VAL A 106 -0.87 -10.50 -8.99
C VAL A 106 -0.69 -11.02 -7.56
N LEU A 107 0.09 -12.08 -7.36
CA LEU A 107 0.36 -12.65 -6.03
C LEU A 107 1.24 -11.74 -5.16
N TYR A 108 2.06 -10.88 -5.77
CA TYR A 108 2.84 -9.86 -5.04
C TYR A 108 1.95 -8.84 -4.33
N ASP A 109 0.85 -8.41 -4.97
CA ASP A 109 -0.15 -7.52 -4.38
C ASP A 109 -1.56 -7.98 -4.77
N PRO A 110 -2.16 -8.93 -4.01
CA PRO A 110 -3.44 -9.54 -4.32
C PRO A 110 -4.63 -8.64 -3.91
N THR A 111 -4.43 -7.34 -3.79
CA THR A 111 -5.47 -6.39 -3.38
C THR A 111 -6.75 -6.57 -4.20
N GLY A 112 -7.87 -6.76 -3.50
CA GLY A 112 -9.19 -6.89 -4.11
C GLY A 112 -9.51 -8.27 -4.67
N LEU A 113 -8.71 -9.28 -4.35
CA LEU A 113 -9.00 -10.71 -4.62
C LEU A 113 -9.43 -11.43 -3.33
N SER A 114 -10.23 -12.48 -3.48
CA SER A 114 -10.58 -13.39 -2.38
C SER A 114 -9.50 -14.45 -2.16
N ASP A 115 -9.54 -15.12 -1.00
CA ASP A 115 -8.60 -16.21 -0.68
C ASP A 115 -8.71 -17.35 -1.71
N GLU A 116 -9.93 -17.68 -2.17
CA GLU A 116 -10.13 -18.69 -3.21
C GLU A 116 -9.53 -18.29 -4.57
N GLU A 117 -9.53 -17.00 -4.88
CA GLU A 117 -8.92 -16.48 -6.10
C GLU A 117 -7.39 -16.52 -6.03
N ILE A 118 -6.82 -16.25 -4.85
CA ILE A 118 -5.39 -16.37 -4.58
C ILE A 118 -4.96 -17.83 -4.65
N GLU A 119 -5.70 -18.75 -4.03
CA GLU A 119 -5.45 -20.20 -4.11
C GLU A 119 -5.48 -20.70 -5.55
N LEU A 120 -6.42 -20.20 -6.37
CA LEU A 120 -6.48 -20.52 -7.79
C LEU A 120 -5.22 -20.05 -8.53
N LEU A 121 -4.76 -18.82 -8.28
CA LEU A 121 -3.53 -18.30 -8.90
C LEU A 121 -2.31 -19.14 -8.49
N GLN A 122 -2.19 -19.51 -7.22
CA GLN A 122 -1.12 -20.36 -6.72
C GLN A 122 -1.15 -21.76 -7.34
N SER A 123 -2.34 -22.33 -7.51
CA SER A 123 -2.54 -23.62 -8.17
C SER A 123 -2.14 -23.58 -9.64
N VAL A 124 -2.55 -22.54 -10.39
CA VAL A 124 -2.14 -22.33 -11.78
C VAL A 124 -0.62 -22.17 -11.86
N HIS A 125 -0.03 -21.34 -11.01
CA HIS A 125 1.40 -21.11 -10.98
C HIS A 125 2.16 -22.43 -10.74
N SER A 126 1.78 -23.19 -9.71
CA SER A 126 2.42 -24.46 -9.35
C SER A 126 2.30 -25.55 -10.42
N GLN A 127 1.24 -25.52 -11.25
CA GLN A 127 1.09 -26.46 -12.36
C GLN A 127 2.02 -26.14 -13.55
N LEU A 128 2.43 -24.87 -13.68
CA LEU A 128 3.24 -24.39 -14.81
C LEU A 128 4.73 -24.26 -14.48
N THR A 129 5.10 -24.03 -13.21
CA THR A 129 6.50 -23.92 -12.76
C THR A 129 7.37 -25.17 -13.03
N PRO A 130 6.89 -26.41 -12.80
CA PRO A 130 7.69 -27.60 -13.08
C PRO A 130 7.99 -27.79 -14.57
N ALA A 131 7.07 -27.35 -15.45
CA ALA A 131 7.26 -27.41 -16.89
C ALA A 131 8.34 -26.43 -17.38
N THR A 132 8.49 -25.30 -16.69
CA THR A 132 9.44 -24.24 -17.02
C THR A 132 10.85 -24.51 -16.48
N GLN A 133 10.97 -25.01 -15.25
CA GLN A 133 12.25 -25.31 -14.62
C GLN A 133 12.98 -26.52 -15.24
N ALA A 134 12.25 -27.59 -15.57
CA ALA A 134 12.86 -28.80 -16.14
C ALA A 134 13.53 -28.58 -17.51
N GLU A 135 13.15 -27.51 -18.22
CA GLU A 135 13.59 -27.25 -19.60
C GLU A 135 14.60 -26.10 -19.68
N THR A 136 14.55 -25.14 -18.76
CA THR A 136 15.65 -24.18 -18.53
C THR A 136 16.92 -24.90 -18.07
N ASP A 137 16.79 -25.90 -17.21
CA ASP A 137 17.90 -26.76 -16.78
C ASP A 137 18.44 -27.66 -17.91
N ALA A 138 17.65 -27.94 -18.94
CA ALA A 138 18.06 -28.72 -20.11
C ALA A 138 18.80 -27.84 -21.14
N GLN A 139 18.36 -26.60 -21.34
CA GLN A 139 19.00 -25.65 -22.25
C GLN A 139 20.31 -25.07 -21.69
N ALA A 140 20.48 -25.00 -20.37
CA ALA A 140 21.72 -24.56 -19.74
C ALA A 140 22.85 -25.61 -19.77
N LYS A 141 22.58 -26.83 -20.26
CA LYS A 141 23.53 -27.95 -20.36
C LYS A 141 23.99 -28.27 -21.78
N GLU A 142 23.49 -27.55 -22.79
CA GLU A 142 24.00 -27.54 -24.17
C GLU A 142 24.94 -26.35 -24.39
#